data_AF-A0A2S2N4J6-F1
#
_entry.id   AF-A0A2S2N4J6-F1
#
_cell.length_a   1.000
_cell.length_b   1.000
_cell.length_c   1.000
_cell.angle_alpha   90.00
_cell.angle_beta   90.00
_cell.angle_gamma   90.00
#
_symmetry.space_group_name_H-M   'P 1'
#
loop_
_entity.id
_entity.type
_entity.pdbx_description
1 polymer ?
#
loop_
_entity_poly.entity_id
_entity_poly.type
_entity_poly.pdbx_seq_one_letter_code
_entity_poly.pdbx_strand_id
1 'polypeptide(L)'
;GSGSGSGPGALLAAALKGKVSLFRYRQLRPRLRPMARELQFTYIPVDAEIVSIDSFPKSPPQRGLVVGITFIKDSGDKPSPFLNIYCDYEPGCEFDLDSVAQSCVNLELRFTPFQLCHAQVRVGEHLETVFLLSGNDPAIHLYRENPGSHQFEEQPIQLLFPELQDVPSTYGASLPKFS
;
A
#
# COMPACT_ATOMS: atom_id res chain seq x y z
N GLY A 1 13.66 -8.50 31.31
CA GLY A 1 12.82 -9.20 30.33
C GLY A 1 11.56 -8.40 30.12
N SER A 2 11.44 -7.70 29.00
CA SER A 2 10.25 -6.92 28.64
C SER A 2 9.78 -7.42 27.29
N GLY A 3 8.67 -8.16 27.33
CA GLY A 3 8.13 -8.89 26.20
C GLY A 3 7.89 -8.02 24.97
N SER A 4 8.24 -8.60 23.83
CA SER A 4 7.70 -8.35 22.50
C SER A 4 6.17 -8.49 22.52
N GLY A 5 5.48 -7.48 23.03
CA GLY A 5 4.04 -7.39 22.95
C GLY A 5 3.64 -6.83 21.59
N SER A 6 3.37 -7.72 20.64
CA SER A 6 2.53 -7.42 19.47
C SER A 6 1.29 -6.66 19.96
N GLY A 7 1.26 -5.36 19.69
CA GLY A 7 0.09 -4.53 19.98
C GLY A 7 -1.10 -5.01 19.15
N PRO A 8 -2.33 -4.80 19.61
CA PRO A 8 -3.52 -5.12 18.81
C PRO A 8 -3.40 -4.45 17.44
N GLY A 9 -3.51 -5.25 16.38
CA GLY A 9 -3.40 -4.79 15.00
C GLY A 9 -4.29 -3.58 14.73
N ALA A 10 -3.84 -2.70 13.84
CA ALA A 10 -4.62 -1.58 13.36
C ALA A 10 -5.13 -1.89 11.94
N LEU A 11 -6.32 -1.40 11.62
CA LEU A 11 -6.96 -1.52 10.32
C LEU A 11 -7.02 -0.15 9.68
N LEU A 12 -6.48 -0.04 8.46
CA LEU A 12 -6.72 1.10 7.59
C LEU A 12 -7.92 0.79 6.70
N ALA A 13 -8.86 1.73 6.61
CA ALA A 13 -9.96 1.65 5.67
C ALA A 13 -10.17 3.01 5.00
N ALA A 14 -10.45 2.99 3.71
CA ALA A 14 -10.77 4.18 2.94
C ALA A 14 -12.26 4.22 2.60
N ALA A 15 -12.85 5.41 2.70
CA ALA A 15 -14.14 5.71 2.08
C ALA A 15 -13.89 6.19 0.65
N LEU A 16 -14.91 6.03 -0.21
CA LEU A 16 -14.81 6.42 -1.62
C LEU A 16 -14.31 7.87 -1.80
N LYS A 17 -14.80 8.83 -1.00
CA LYS A 17 -14.46 10.26 -1.12
C LYS A 17 -13.23 10.65 -0.30
N GLY A 18 -12.05 10.14 -0.65
CA GLY A 18 -10.75 10.60 -0.15
C GLY A 18 -10.42 10.37 1.34
N LYS A 19 -11.36 9.93 2.17
CA LYS A 19 -11.15 9.78 3.62
C LYS A 19 -10.54 8.42 3.95
N VAL A 20 -9.40 8.42 4.64
CA VAL A 20 -8.80 7.22 5.20
C VAL A 20 -8.91 7.25 6.73
N SER A 21 -9.36 6.15 7.32
CA SER A 21 -9.53 5.99 8.76
C SER A 21 -8.69 4.84 9.29
N LEU A 22 -8.00 5.10 10.39
CA LEU A 22 -7.30 4.11 11.19
C LEU A 22 -8.19 3.65 12.35
N PHE A 23 -8.46 2.37 12.40
CA PHE A 23 -9.13 1.71 13.51
C PHE A 23 -8.12 0.91 14.31
N ARG A 24 -8.09 1.08 15.63
CA ARG A 24 -7.22 0.28 16.52
C ARG A 24 -7.90 0.06 17.86
N TYR A 25 -7.47 -0.99 18.55
CA TYR A 25 -7.85 -1.17 19.96
C TYR A 25 -6.75 -0.62 20.87
N ARG A 26 -7.12 0.14 21.89
CA ARG A 26 -6.22 0.51 22.98
C ARG A 26 -6.43 -0.43 24.15
N GLN A 27 -5.37 -1.12 24.55
CA GLN A 27 -5.37 -1.97 25.73
C GLN A 27 -5.41 -1.11 27.00
N LEU A 28 -6.51 -1.18 27.75
CA LEU A 28 -6.68 -0.56 29.06
C LEU A 28 -7.09 -1.68 30.02
N ARG A 29 -6.15 -2.50 30.51
CA ARG A 29 -6.47 -3.70 31.33
C ARG A 29 -7.50 -3.34 32.42
N PRO A 30 -8.66 -4.05 32.53
CA PRO A 30 -9.06 -5.29 31.86
C PRO A 30 -9.88 -5.12 30.55
N ARG A 31 -10.02 -3.90 30.01
CA ARG A 31 -10.89 -3.59 28.86
C ARG A 31 -10.09 -3.22 27.60
N LEU A 32 -10.69 -3.52 26.44
CA LEU A 32 -10.26 -2.97 25.16
C LEU A 32 -11.12 -1.75 24.84
N ARG A 33 -10.50 -0.66 24.40
CA ARG A 33 -11.21 0.52 23.91
C ARG A 33 -10.99 0.65 22.41
N PRO A 34 -12.03 0.51 21.56
CA PRO A 34 -11.89 0.83 20.14
C PRO A 34 -11.60 2.33 19.97
N MET A 35 -10.74 2.64 19.03
CA MET A 35 -10.38 3.99 18.64
C MET A 35 -10.45 4.07 17.11
N ALA A 36 -11.02 5.17 16.61
CA ALA A 36 -10.97 5.54 15.20
C ALA A 36 -10.31 6.92 15.10
N ARG A 37 -9.42 7.09 14.13
CA ARG A 37 -8.79 8.37 13.80
C ARG A 37 -8.75 8.53 12.28
N GLU A 38 -9.17 9.68 11.77
CA GLU A 38 -9.00 10.03 10.36
C GLU A 38 -7.52 10.37 10.10
N LEU A 39 -6.97 9.87 8.99
CA LEU A 39 -5.61 10.15 8.55
C LEU A 39 -5.67 11.00 7.28
N GLN A 40 -4.80 12.01 7.23
CA GLN A 40 -4.66 12.88 6.07
C GLN A 40 -3.38 12.51 5.32
N PHE A 41 -3.57 11.85 4.18
CA PHE A 41 -2.50 11.54 3.25
C PHE A 41 -2.28 12.70 2.29
N THR A 42 -1.03 13.13 2.14
CA THR A 42 -0.67 14.17 1.16
C THR A 42 -0.92 13.70 -0.26
N TYR A 43 -1.14 14.62 -1.20
CA TYR A 43 -1.33 14.32 -2.61
C TYR A 43 -2.55 13.42 -2.94
N ILE A 44 -3.54 13.34 -2.04
CA ILE A 44 -4.88 12.83 -2.34
C ILE A 44 -5.84 14.03 -2.37
N PRO A 45 -6.34 14.42 -3.55
CA PRO A 45 -7.37 15.45 -3.66
C PRO A 45 -8.64 15.10 -2.88
N VAL A 46 -9.36 16.11 -2.39
CA VAL A 46 -10.60 15.92 -1.59
C VAL A 46 -11.72 15.25 -2.41
N ASP A 47 -11.72 15.49 -3.71
CA ASP A 47 -12.65 14.95 -4.70
C ASP A 47 -12.16 13.65 -5.35
N ALA A 48 -11.02 13.10 -4.91
CA ALA A 48 -10.52 11.83 -5.41
C ALA A 48 -11.40 10.66 -4.94
N GLU A 49 -11.65 9.73 -5.86
CA GLU A 49 -12.31 8.47 -5.57
C GLU A 49 -11.26 7.40 -5.22
N ILE A 50 -11.16 7.02 -3.94
CA ILE A 50 -10.25 5.94 -3.52
C ILE A 50 -10.81 4.62 -4.02
N VAL A 51 -9.98 3.89 -4.77
CA VAL A 51 -10.33 2.60 -5.37
C VAL A 51 -9.86 1.43 -4.52
N SER A 52 -8.61 1.49 -4.03
CA SER A 52 -8.02 0.42 -3.22
C SER A 52 -6.92 0.97 -2.32
N ILE A 53 -6.71 0.30 -1.19
CA ILE A 53 -5.68 0.61 -0.20
C ILE A 53 -5.09 -0.69 0.32
N ASP A 54 -3.78 -0.72 0.47
CA ASP A 54 -3.09 -1.81 1.14
C ASP A 54 -1.87 -1.31 1.91
N SER A 55 -1.42 -2.07 2.90
CA SER A 55 -0.29 -1.68 3.73
C SER A 55 0.47 -2.87 4.28
N PHE A 56 1.78 -2.71 4.43
CA PHE A 56 2.64 -3.73 5.03
C PHE A 56 3.76 -3.10 5.86
N PRO A 57 4.24 -3.80 6.91
CA PRO A 57 5.40 -3.34 7.67
C PRO A 57 6.69 -3.52 6.86
N LYS A 58 7.66 -2.62 7.04
CA LYS A 58 9.01 -2.79 6.50
C LYS A 58 9.71 -4.00 7.14
N SER A 59 10.48 -4.72 6.34
CA SER A 59 11.33 -5.82 6.82
C SER A 59 12.51 -5.30 7.68
N PRO A 60 12.93 -6.02 8.74
CA PRO A 60 14.13 -5.68 9.48
C PRO A 60 15.39 -5.58 8.59
N PRO A 61 16.35 -4.69 8.89
CA PRO A 61 16.44 -3.84 10.08
C PRO A 61 15.59 -2.56 10.00
N GLN A 62 15.00 -2.27 8.84
CA GLN A 62 14.12 -1.12 8.68
C GLN A 62 12.87 -1.29 9.55
N ARG A 63 12.35 -0.19 10.07
CA ARG A 63 11.10 -0.13 10.83
C ARG A 63 10.22 0.91 10.19
N GLY A 64 8.95 0.60 9.99
CA GLY A 64 8.02 1.51 9.34
C GLY A 64 6.83 0.79 8.77
N LEU A 65 5.91 1.57 8.20
CA LEU A 65 4.76 1.10 7.46
C LEU A 65 4.87 1.66 6.04
N VAL A 66 4.60 0.80 5.07
CA VAL A 66 4.36 1.21 3.69
C VAL A 66 2.85 1.16 3.46
N VAL A 67 2.30 2.21 2.88
CA VAL A 67 0.88 2.29 2.52
C VAL A 67 0.78 2.62 1.03
N GLY A 68 0.11 1.78 0.26
CA GLY A 68 -0.24 2.06 -1.12
C GLY A 68 -1.72 2.43 -1.21
N ILE A 69 -2.03 3.50 -1.94
CA ILE A 69 -3.41 3.97 -2.15
C ILE A 69 -3.59 4.25 -3.64
N THR A 70 -4.55 3.59 -4.27
CA THR A 70 -4.97 3.90 -5.63
C THR A 70 -6.23 4.75 -5.62
N PHE A 71 -6.28 5.78 -6.45
CA PHE A 71 -7.45 6.64 -6.56
C PHE A 71 -7.64 7.17 -7.98
N ILE A 72 -8.85 7.61 -8.28
CA ILE A 72 -9.20 8.30 -9.52
C ILE A 72 -9.43 9.77 -9.18
N LYS A 73 -8.73 10.65 -9.87
CA LYS A 73 -8.96 12.09 -9.81
C LYS A 73 -9.90 12.49 -10.94
N ASP A 74 -11.04 13.06 -10.60
CA ASP A 74 -11.92 13.69 -11.59
C ASP A 74 -11.36 15.08 -11.94
N SER A 75 -10.84 15.22 -13.17
CA SER A 75 -10.30 16.49 -13.65
C SER A 75 -11.24 17.22 -14.62
N GLY A 76 -12.48 16.74 -14.78
CA GLY A 76 -13.50 17.31 -15.66
C GLY A 76 -13.41 16.89 -17.12
N ASP A 77 -12.19 16.70 -17.67
CA ASP A 77 -12.00 16.23 -19.05
C ASP A 77 -11.91 14.70 -19.12
N LYS A 78 -11.08 14.10 -18.26
CA LYS A 78 -10.93 12.64 -18.12
C LYS A 78 -10.59 12.27 -16.67
N PRO A 79 -11.10 11.12 -16.17
CA PRO A 79 -10.62 10.56 -14.92
C PRO A 79 -9.15 10.14 -15.06
N SER A 80 -8.28 10.66 -14.19
CA SER A 80 -6.86 10.30 -14.14
C SER A 80 -6.62 9.35 -12.96
N PRO A 81 -6.20 8.10 -13.21
CA PRO A 81 -5.90 7.14 -12.15
C PRO A 81 -4.46 7.33 -11.62
N PHE A 82 -4.30 7.18 -10.30
CA PHE A 82 -3.01 7.32 -9.62
C PHE A 82 -2.78 6.18 -8.61
N LEU A 83 -1.51 5.90 -8.34
CA LEU A 83 -1.02 5.14 -7.21
C LEU A 83 -0.10 6.04 -6.38
N ASN A 84 -0.46 6.27 -5.12
CA ASN A 84 0.43 6.87 -4.13
C ASN A 84 1.01 5.78 -3.24
N ILE A 85 2.33 5.79 -3.08
CA ILE A 85 3.02 4.92 -2.13
C ILE A 85 3.66 5.79 -1.07
N TYR A 86 3.20 5.61 0.16
CA TYR A 86 3.66 6.32 1.34
C TYR A 86 4.63 5.44 2.10
N CYS A 87 5.83 5.96 2.33
CA CYS A 87 6.86 5.26 3.05
C CYS A 87 7.76 6.29 3.72
N ASP A 88 7.83 6.24 5.04
CA ASP A 88 8.80 7.00 5.81
C ASP A 88 9.71 6.04 6.57
N TYR A 89 11.01 6.33 6.51
CA TYR A 89 12.04 5.58 7.23
C TYR A 89 13.14 6.53 7.68
N GLU A 90 13.18 6.79 8.98
CA GLU A 90 14.31 7.43 9.64
C GLU A 90 14.89 6.47 10.70
N PRO A 91 16.17 6.07 10.56
CA PRO A 91 16.84 5.23 11.55
C PRO A 91 16.82 5.88 12.94
N GLY A 92 16.21 5.20 13.92
CA GLY A 92 16.18 5.64 15.33
C GLY A 92 14.98 6.50 15.72
N CYS A 93 14.13 6.89 14.77
CA CYS A 93 12.88 7.59 15.06
C CYS A 93 11.78 6.60 15.52
N GLU A 94 10.90 7.08 16.41
CA GLU A 94 9.68 6.33 16.72
C GLU A 94 8.76 6.30 15.49
N PHE A 95 8.08 5.16 15.29
CA PHE A 95 7.12 5.03 14.20
C PHE A 95 5.97 6.02 14.37
N ASP A 96 5.82 6.94 13.42
CA ASP A 96 4.69 7.87 13.34
C ASP A 96 3.98 7.73 11.99
N LEU A 97 2.70 7.38 12.04
CA LEU A 97 1.87 7.22 10.86
C LEU A 97 1.54 8.57 10.21
N ASP A 98 1.54 9.65 10.99
CA ASP A 98 1.31 10.99 10.46
C ASP A 98 2.51 11.44 9.59
N SER A 99 3.74 11.07 9.95
CA SER A 99 4.94 11.26 9.11
C SER A 99 4.92 10.41 7.84
N VAL A 100 4.54 9.13 7.93
CA VAL A 100 4.35 8.26 6.75
C VAL A 100 3.40 8.90 5.75
N ALA A 101 2.29 9.46 6.22
CA ALA A 101 1.28 10.09 5.39
C ALA A 101 1.77 11.35 4.64
N GLN A 102 2.95 11.88 4.97
CA GLN A 102 3.57 13.01 4.27
C GLN A 102 4.60 12.60 3.19
N SER A 103 5.28 11.46 3.36
CA SER A 103 6.33 10.98 2.45
C SER A 103 5.75 10.15 1.32
N CYS A 104 5.47 10.79 0.17
CA CYS A 104 4.70 10.21 -0.93
C CYS A 104 5.51 10.08 -2.23
N VAL A 105 5.48 8.89 -2.82
CA VAL A 105 5.72 8.69 -4.26
C VAL A 105 4.37 8.70 -4.97
N ASN A 106 4.13 9.67 -5.85
CA ASN A 106 2.90 9.78 -6.64
C ASN A 106 3.15 9.31 -8.07
N LEU A 107 2.40 8.30 -8.53
CA LEU A 107 2.54 7.68 -9.84
C LEU A 107 1.22 7.80 -10.61
N GLU A 108 1.25 8.40 -11.80
CA GLU A 108 0.11 8.40 -12.72
C GLU A 108 0.04 7.07 -13.47
N LEU A 109 -1.12 6.43 -13.47
CA LEU A 109 -1.34 5.13 -14.08
C LEU A 109 -1.88 5.29 -15.51
N ARG A 110 -1.55 4.32 -16.37
CA ARG A 110 -2.05 4.25 -17.76
C ARG A 110 -3.30 3.38 -17.92
N PHE A 111 -3.79 2.83 -16.81
CA PHE A 111 -4.93 1.91 -16.72
C PHE A 111 -5.77 2.27 -15.50
N THR A 112 -7.02 1.79 -15.45
CA THR A 112 -7.89 1.97 -14.29
C THR A 112 -7.62 0.87 -13.26
N PRO A 113 -7.13 1.20 -12.06
CA PRO A 113 -6.82 0.19 -11.04
C PRO A 113 -8.10 -0.44 -10.50
N PHE A 114 -8.03 -1.69 -10.07
CA PHE A 114 -9.13 -2.41 -9.41
C PHE A 114 -8.74 -2.89 -8.02
N GLN A 115 -7.58 -3.54 -7.91
CA GLN A 115 -7.13 -4.14 -6.66
C GLN A 115 -5.63 -3.91 -6.50
N LEU A 116 -5.26 -3.43 -5.31
CA LEU A 116 -3.89 -3.37 -4.83
C LEU A 116 -3.72 -4.42 -3.73
N CYS A 117 -2.64 -5.19 -3.80
CA CYS A 117 -2.20 -6.03 -2.69
C CYS A 117 -0.67 -6.06 -2.62
N HIS A 118 -0.13 -6.60 -1.54
CA HIS A 118 1.29 -6.89 -1.40
C HIS A 118 1.58 -8.38 -1.41
N ALA A 119 2.80 -8.73 -1.78
CA ALA A 119 3.31 -10.08 -1.75
C ALA A 119 4.76 -10.09 -1.24
N GLN A 120 5.13 -11.15 -0.52
CA GLN A 120 6.51 -11.38 -0.15
C GLN A 120 7.21 -12.23 -1.21
N VAL A 121 8.37 -11.78 -1.64
CA VAL A 121 9.19 -12.40 -2.68
C VAL A 121 10.60 -12.58 -2.18
N ARG A 122 11.22 -13.70 -2.56
CA ARG A 122 12.61 -13.98 -2.21
C ARG A 122 13.52 -13.58 -3.38
N VAL A 123 14.38 -12.59 -3.15
CA VAL A 123 15.36 -12.11 -4.14
C VAL A 123 16.75 -12.42 -3.62
N GLY A 124 17.39 -13.43 -4.22
CA GLY A 124 18.63 -13.99 -3.68
C GLY A 124 18.41 -14.51 -2.26
N GLU A 125 19.16 -13.95 -1.30
CA GLU A 125 19.06 -14.32 0.11
C GLU A 125 18.08 -13.45 0.93
N HIS A 126 17.50 -12.42 0.32
CA HIS A 126 16.64 -11.45 1.01
C HIS A 126 15.17 -11.73 0.75
N LEU A 127 14.33 -11.47 1.77
CA LEU A 127 12.89 -11.43 1.63
C LEU A 127 12.46 -9.97 1.49
N GLU A 128 11.78 -9.68 0.40
CA GLU A 128 11.29 -8.34 0.09
C GLU A 128 9.77 -8.36 -0.02
N THR A 129 9.13 -7.22 0.26
CA THR A 129 7.69 -7.06 0.07
C THR A 129 7.46 -6.10 -1.08
N VAL A 130 6.63 -6.51 -2.04
CA VAL A 130 6.32 -5.76 -3.27
C VAL A 130 4.83 -5.51 -3.35
N PHE A 131 4.43 -4.47 -4.07
CA PHE A 131 3.02 -4.27 -4.43
C PHE A 131 2.73 -4.92 -5.78
N LEU A 132 1.55 -5.53 -5.87
CA LEU A 132 0.92 -5.99 -7.10
C LEU A 132 -0.37 -5.19 -7.29
N LEU A 133 -0.53 -4.64 -8.49
CA LEU A 133 -1.68 -3.83 -8.86
C LEU A 133 -2.30 -4.39 -10.14
N SER A 134 -3.58 -4.73 -10.09
CA SER A 134 -4.36 -5.10 -11.27
C SER A 134 -5.35 -4.02 -11.66
N GLY A 135 -5.78 -4.06 -12.91
CA GLY A 135 -6.69 -3.07 -13.46
C GLY A 135 -7.55 -3.60 -14.61
N ASN A 136 -8.02 -2.65 -15.42
CA ASN A 136 -8.86 -2.92 -16.59
C ASN A 136 -8.08 -3.43 -17.82
N ASP A 137 -6.76 -3.51 -17.73
CA ASP A 137 -5.89 -4.12 -18.71
C ASP A 137 -5.56 -5.58 -18.34
N PRO A 138 -5.10 -6.41 -19.28
CA PRO A 138 -4.83 -7.83 -19.03
C PRO A 138 -3.51 -8.09 -18.30
N ALA A 139 -2.98 -7.09 -17.56
CA ALA A 139 -1.68 -7.15 -16.91
C ALA A 139 -1.81 -7.09 -15.38
N ILE A 140 -0.80 -7.62 -14.69
CA ILE A 140 -0.55 -7.34 -13.28
C ILE A 140 0.74 -6.54 -13.21
N HIS A 141 0.68 -5.39 -12.54
CA HIS A 141 1.79 -4.45 -12.41
C HIS A 141 2.51 -4.66 -11.08
N LEU A 142 3.83 -4.80 -11.14
CA LEU A 142 4.69 -5.03 -9.98
C LEU A 142 5.39 -3.71 -9.62
N TYR A 143 5.20 -3.24 -8.39
CA TYR A 143 5.95 -2.09 -7.85
C TYR A 143 6.86 -2.56 -6.73
N ARG A 144 8.16 -2.26 -6.86
CA ARG A 144 9.20 -2.67 -5.94
C ARG A 144 10.01 -1.47 -5.50
N GLU A 145 10.42 -1.47 -4.24
CA GLU A 145 11.33 -0.46 -3.72
C GLU A 145 12.73 -0.63 -4.32
N ASN A 146 13.27 0.46 -4.84
CA ASN A 146 14.65 0.53 -5.28
C ASN A 146 15.58 0.71 -4.05
N PRO A 147 16.55 -0.19 -3.81
CA PRO A 147 17.43 -0.12 -2.64
C PRO A 147 18.30 1.15 -2.57
N GLY A 148 18.57 1.80 -3.71
CA GLY A 148 19.43 2.99 -3.76
C GLY A 148 18.68 4.30 -3.57
N SER A 149 17.46 4.41 -4.08
CA SER A 149 16.65 5.64 -3.98
C SER A 149 15.59 5.59 -2.89
N HIS A 150 15.30 4.41 -2.31
CA HIS A 150 14.19 4.17 -1.39
C HIS A 150 12.81 4.56 -1.95
N GLN A 151 12.70 4.63 -3.28
CA GLN A 151 11.46 4.91 -3.99
C GLN A 151 10.92 3.64 -4.62
N PHE A 152 9.60 3.54 -4.71
CA PHE A 152 8.95 2.46 -5.42
C PHE A 152 8.87 2.78 -6.90
N GLU A 153 9.23 1.81 -7.73
CA GLU A 153 9.16 1.90 -9.18
C GLU A 153 8.52 0.63 -9.77
N GLU A 154 7.90 0.79 -10.93
CA GLU A 154 7.35 -0.34 -11.68
C GLU A 154 8.50 -1.21 -12.22
N GLN A 155 8.36 -2.53 -12.08
CA GLN A 155 9.33 -3.51 -12.55
C GLN A 155 8.65 -4.57 -13.41
N PRO A 156 9.36 -5.20 -14.37
CA PRO A 156 8.80 -6.29 -15.16
C PRO A 156 8.38 -7.46 -14.25
N ILE A 157 7.09 -7.82 -14.33
CA ILE A 157 6.51 -8.86 -13.45
C ILE A 157 7.16 -10.23 -13.64
N GLN A 158 7.64 -10.53 -14.85
CA GLN A 158 8.23 -11.83 -15.21
C GLN A 158 9.49 -12.16 -14.40
N LEU A 159 10.13 -11.14 -13.81
CA LEU A 159 11.33 -11.32 -12.99
C LEU A 159 11.03 -12.03 -11.66
N LEU A 160 9.82 -11.85 -11.11
CA LEU A 160 9.44 -12.37 -9.79
C LEU A 160 8.22 -13.29 -9.83
N PHE A 161 7.32 -13.08 -10.79
CA PHE A 161 6.08 -13.82 -10.97
C PHE A 161 5.85 -14.16 -12.46
N PRO A 162 6.68 -15.05 -13.04
CA PRO A 162 6.51 -15.47 -14.44
C PRO A 162 5.12 -16.06 -14.73
N GLU A 163 4.49 -16.68 -13.73
CA GLU A 163 3.13 -17.23 -13.82
C GLU A 163 2.03 -16.17 -14.00
N LEU A 164 2.33 -14.90 -13.74
CA LEU A 164 1.38 -13.78 -13.87
C LEU A 164 1.54 -13.00 -15.18
N GLN A 165 2.36 -13.48 -16.13
CA GLN A 165 2.58 -12.80 -17.41
C GLN A 165 1.38 -12.90 -18.36
N ASP A 166 0.80 -14.09 -18.48
CA ASP A 166 -0.24 -14.41 -19.46
C ASP A 166 -1.55 -14.79 -18.76
N VAL A 167 -2.06 -13.87 -17.92
CA VAL A 167 -3.29 -14.12 -17.16
C VAL A 167 -4.47 -14.22 -18.15
N PRO A 168 -5.22 -15.34 -18.20
CA PRO A 168 -6.32 -15.51 -19.15
C PRO A 168 -7.37 -14.41 -18.98
N SER A 169 -7.70 -13.72 -20.08
CA SER A 169 -8.53 -12.50 -20.09
C SER A 169 -10.00 -12.70 -19.67
N THR A 170 -10.40 -13.89 -19.22
CA THR A 170 -11.82 -14.28 -19.11
C THR A 170 -12.55 -13.57 -17.97
N TYR A 171 -11.83 -13.06 -16.97
CA TYR A 171 -12.33 -12.14 -15.94
C TYR A 171 -11.14 -11.26 -15.55
N GLY A 172 -11.30 -9.94 -15.46
CA GLY A 172 -10.19 -9.00 -15.20
C GLY A 172 -9.23 -9.54 -14.14
N ALA A 173 -7.91 -9.41 -14.36
CA ALA A 173 -6.89 -10.12 -13.61
C ALA A 173 -7.10 -9.93 -12.09
N SER A 174 -7.66 -10.94 -11.43
CA SER A 174 -7.85 -10.91 -9.98
C SER A 174 -6.51 -11.24 -9.35
N LEU A 175 -6.02 -10.38 -8.46
CA LEU A 175 -4.79 -10.66 -7.74
C LEU A 175 -4.95 -11.93 -6.90
N PRO A 176 -3.93 -12.81 -6.86
CA PRO A 176 -3.97 -13.94 -5.96
C PRO A 176 -4.09 -13.44 -4.52
N LYS A 177 -4.92 -14.08 -3.71
CA LYS A 177 -4.97 -13.81 -2.27
C LYS A 177 -3.75 -14.48 -1.62
N PHE A 178 -2.67 -13.73 -1.46
CA PHE A 178 -1.55 -14.15 -0.63
C PHE A 178 -1.87 -13.82 0.84
N SER A 179 -1.89 -14.85 1.69
CA SER A 179 -2.23 -14.77 3.12
C SER A 179 -0.99 -14.75 4.01
#